data_AF-A0A432T673-F1
#
_entry.id   AF-A0A432T673-F1
#
_cell.length_a   1.000
_cell.length_b   1.000
_cell.length_c   1.000
_cell.angle_alpha   90.00
_cell.angle_beta   90.00
_cell.angle_gamma   90.00
#
_symmetry.space_group_name_H-M   'P 1'
#
loop_
_entity.id
_entity.type
_entity.pdbx_description
1 polymer ?
#
loop_
_entity_poly.entity_id
_entity_poly.type
_entity_poly.pdbx_seq_one_letter_code
_entity_poly.pdbx_strand_id
1 'polypeptide(L)'
;MFKNLFGEISVLFSYPRHLIIFFARLVIAYGFAKPALMKLSDMTDTVQWFASMSIPFPTFTAYLVSGIETMGIIALILGLFT
;
A
#
# COMPACT_ATOMS: atom_id res chain seq x y z
N MET A 1 -40.45 -5.69 18.92
CA MET A 1 -39.33 -5.45 19.85
C MET A 1 -38.00 -5.99 19.31
N PHE A 2 -37.86 -7.31 19.07
CA PHE A 2 -36.62 -7.92 18.54
C PHE A 2 -36.13 -7.35 17.20
N LYS A 3 -37.05 -6.98 16.29
CA LYS A 3 -36.72 -6.42 14.98
C LYS A 3 -36.02 -5.04 15.06
N ASN A 4 -36.36 -4.25 16.07
CA ASN A 4 -35.76 -2.93 16.30
C ASN A 4 -34.38 -3.07 16.97
N LEU A 5 -34.25 -4.02 17.90
CA LEU A 5 -32.97 -4.37 18.53
C LEU A 5 -31.94 -4.85 17.50
N PHE A 6 -32.35 -5.71 16.56
CA PHE A 6 -31.48 -6.19 15.48
C PHE A 6 -31.05 -5.05 14.54
N GLY A 7 -31.97 -4.12 14.26
CA GLY A 7 -31.69 -2.91 13.49
C GLY A 7 -30.61 -2.03 14.15
N GLU A 8 -30.77 -1.71 15.43
CA GLU A 8 -29.79 -0.89 16.18
C GLU A 8 -28.41 -1.56 16.28
N ILE A 9 -28.36 -2.88 16.54
CA ILE A 9 -27.10 -3.64 16.56
C ILE A 9 -26.42 -3.59 15.18
N SER A 10 -27.17 -3.74 14.08
CA SER A 10 -26.60 -3.67 12.74
C SER A 10 -26.02 -2.30 12.38
N VAL A 11 -26.65 -1.21 12.86
CA VAL A 11 -26.12 0.16 12.68
C VAL A 11 -24.85 0.35 13.50
N LEU A 12 -24.80 -0.18 14.72
CA LEU A 12 -23.60 -0.12 15.57
C LEU A 12 -22.40 -0.84 14.92
N PHE A 13 -22.64 -2.00 14.31
CA PHE A 13 -21.62 -2.75 13.55
C PHE A 13 -21.27 -2.13 12.19
N SER A 14 -22.03 -1.14 11.72
CA SER A 14 -21.72 -0.40 10.50
C SER A 14 -20.62 0.65 10.71
N TYR A 15 -20.52 1.24 11.92
CA TYR A 15 -19.47 2.20 12.28
C TYR A 15 -18.03 1.65 12.23
N PRO A 16 -17.70 0.48 12.81
CA PRO A 16 -16.34 -0.05 12.78
C PRO A 16 -15.91 -0.52 11.38
N ARG A 17 -16.83 -0.75 10.43
CA ARG A 17 -16.50 -1.15 9.07
C ARG A 17 -15.51 -0.18 8.41
N HIS A 18 -15.74 1.13 8.57
CA HIS A 18 -14.88 2.15 7.99
C HIS A 18 -13.49 2.18 8.63
N LEU A 19 -13.42 1.98 9.95
CA LEU A 19 -12.16 1.89 10.69
C LEU A 19 -11.37 0.64 10.29
N ILE A 20 -12.03 -0.52 10.17
CA ILE A 20 -11.39 -1.77 9.78
C ILE A 20 -10.77 -1.64 8.38
N ILE A 21 -11.48 -1.06 7.41
CA ILE A 21 -10.95 -0.86 6.05
C ILE A 21 -9.80 0.15 6.04
N PHE A 22 -9.86 1.18 6.90
CA PHE A 22 -8.76 2.13 7.07
C PHE A 22 -7.50 1.46 7.65
N PHE A 23 -7.63 0.70 8.73
CA PHE A 23 -6.51 -0.03 9.33
C PHE A 23 -5.94 -1.11 8.41
N ALA A 24 -6.80 -1.82 7.67
CA ALA A 24 -6.34 -2.79 6.67
C ALA A 24 -5.45 -2.12 5.62
N ARG A 25 -5.82 -0.93 5.14
CA ARG A 25 -5.00 -0.13 4.21
C ARG A 25 -3.67 0.29 4.84
N LEU A 26 -3.67 0.76 6.09
CA LEU A 26 -2.43 1.14 6.78
C LEU A 26 -1.48 -0.05 6.97
N VAL A 27 -1.99 -1.23 7.32
CA VAL A 27 -1.17 -2.44 7.47
C VAL A 27 -0.52 -2.83 6.15
N ILE A 28 -1.28 -2.78 5.05
CA ILE A 28 -0.75 -3.06 3.71
C ILE A 28 0.30 -2.01 3.32
N ALA A 29 -0.01 -0.72 3.49
CA ALA A 29 0.89 0.38 3.19
C ALA A 29 2.21 0.26 3.98
N TYR A 30 2.14 -0.10 5.25
CA TYR A 30 3.33 -0.35 6.08
C TYR A 30 4.19 -1.51 5.55
N GLY A 31 3.53 -2.59 5.10
CA GLY A 31 4.21 -3.73 4.46
C GLY A 31 5.01 -3.33 3.21
N PHE A 32 4.47 -2.41 2.40
CA PHE A 32 5.14 -1.85 1.22
C PHE A 32 6.13 -0.71 1.54
N ALA A 33 5.94 0.00 2.65
CA ALA A 33 6.83 1.09 3.05
C ALA A 33 8.25 0.61 3.33
N LYS A 34 8.41 -0.56 3.97
CA LYS A 34 9.73 -1.12 4.28
C LYS A 34 10.58 -1.38 3.02
N PRO A 35 10.12 -2.14 2.00
CA PRO A 35 10.89 -2.34 0.77
C PRO A 35 11.09 -1.04 -0.03
N ALA A 36 10.11 -0.13 -0.04
CA ALA A 36 10.28 1.17 -0.70
C ALA A 36 11.40 2.01 -0.07
N LEU A 37 11.46 2.06 1.27
CA LEU A 37 12.55 2.75 1.98
C LEU A 37 13.90 2.10 1.70
N MET A 38 13.98 0.76 1.63
CA MET A 38 15.22 0.07 1.26
C MET A 38 15.69 0.41 -0.15
N LYS A 39 14.77 0.50 -1.14
CA LYS A 39 15.10 0.92 -2.51
C LYS A 39 15.57 2.37 -2.58
N LEU A 40 14.97 3.25 -1.77
CA LEU A 40 15.39 4.65 -1.69
C LEU A 40 16.75 4.81 -1.00
N SER A 41 17.07 3.98 0.00
CA SER A 41 18.38 3.99 0.66
C SER A 41 19.48 3.36 -0.19
N ASP A 42 19.14 2.34 -0.98
CA ASP A 42 20.10 1.64 -1.84
C ASP A 42 19.51 1.37 -3.24
N MET A 43 19.51 2.42 -4.05
CA MET A 43 19.09 2.31 -5.44
C MET A 43 20.13 1.54 -6.26
N THR A 44 21.40 1.54 -5.85
CA THR A 44 22.50 0.91 -6.58
C THR A 44 22.31 -0.61 -6.64
N ASP A 45 21.97 -1.23 -5.51
CA ASP A 45 21.66 -2.65 -5.44
C ASP A 45 20.46 -3.03 -6.30
N THR A 46 19.43 -2.17 -6.31
CA THR A 46 18.24 -2.38 -7.16
C THR A 46 18.58 -2.33 -8.64
N VAL A 47 19.45 -1.40 -9.04
CA VAL A 47 19.95 -1.28 -10.42
C VAL A 47 20.80 -2.49 -10.81
N GLN A 48 21.67 -2.97 -9.92
CA GLN A 48 22.47 -4.18 -10.17
C GLN A 48 21.59 -5.42 -10.29
N TRP A 49 20.56 -5.55 -9.45
CA TRP A 49 19.58 -6.63 -9.55
C TRP A 49 18.85 -6.58 -10.90
N PHE A 50 18.41 -5.42 -11.35
CA PHE A 50 17.77 -5.24 -12.66
C PHE A 50 18.73 -5.56 -13.81
N ALA A 51 20.00 -5.16 -13.69
CA ALA A 51 21.03 -5.50 -14.67
C ALA A 51 21.27 -7.03 -14.74
N SER A 52 21.26 -7.72 -13.60
CA SER A 52 21.42 -9.19 -13.53
C SER A 52 20.28 -9.94 -14.23
N MET A 53 19.09 -9.34 -14.28
CA MET A 53 17.93 -9.88 -14.99
C MET A 53 17.87 -9.51 -16.48
N SER A 54 18.94 -8.90 -17.02
CA SER A 54 19.00 -8.42 -18.41
C SER A 54 17.90 -7.42 -18.77
N ILE A 55 17.42 -6.62 -17.79
CA ILE A 55 16.44 -5.57 -18.05
C ILE A 55 17.13 -4.41 -18.80
N PRO A 56 16.59 -3.95 -19.94
CA PRO A 56 17.14 -2.81 -20.65
C PRO A 56 17.03 -1.53 -19.82
N PHE A 57 18.07 -0.70 -19.83
CA PHE A 57 18.17 0.54 -19.05
C PHE A 57 17.82 0.34 -17.56
N PRO A 58 18.60 -0.47 -16.83
CA PRO A 58 18.27 -0.88 -15.45
C PRO A 58 18.18 0.32 -14.50
N THR A 59 19.01 1.34 -14.68
CA THR A 59 18.95 2.58 -13.89
C THR A 59 17.62 3.31 -14.04
N PHE A 60 17.19 3.56 -15.28
CA PHE A 60 15.93 4.25 -15.55
C PHE A 60 14.74 3.45 -15.00
N THR A 61 14.73 2.13 -15.26
CA THR A 61 13.65 1.25 -14.82
C THR A 61 13.59 1.16 -13.28
N ALA A 62 14.73 1.15 -12.59
CA ALA A 62 14.77 1.15 -11.12
C ALA A 62 14.13 2.43 -10.53
N TYR A 63 14.49 3.60 -11.07
CA TYR A 63 13.87 4.85 -10.65
C TYR A 63 12.37 4.91 -10.96
N LEU A 64 11.95 4.41 -12.13
CA LEU A 64 10.55 4.36 -12.51
C LEU A 64 9.74 3.47 -11.55
N VAL A 65 10.22 2.25 -11.29
CA VAL A 65 9.57 1.29 -10.39
C VAL A 65 9.51 1.85 -8.97
N SER A 66 10.62 2.39 -8.46
CA SER A 66 10.66 2.99 -7.12
C SER A 66 9.72 4.18 -6.99
N GLY A 67 9.59 5.00 -8.05
CA GLY A 67 8.66 6.12 -8.09
C GLY A 67 7.20 5.66 -8.03
N ILE A 68 6.83 4.68 -8.87
CA ILE A 68 5.47 4.11 -8.88
C ILE A 68 5.14 3.45 -7.54
N GLU A 69 6.07 2.72 -6.94
CA GLU A 69 5.87 2.08 -5.64
C GLU A 69 5.63 3.11 -4.52
N THR A 70 6.42 4.19 -4.49
CA THR A 70 6.24 5.29 -3.52
C THR A 70 4.90 5.99 -3.71
N MET A 71 4.53 6.29 -4.97
CA MET A 71 3.21 6.87 -5.29
C MET A 71 2.06 5.93 -4.91
N GLY A 72 2.23 4.63 -5.13
CA GLY A 72 1.27 3.60 -4.76
C GLY A 72 1.04 3.56 -3.25
N ILE A 73 2.10 3.62 -2.43
CA ILE A 73 1.98 3.68 -0.97
C ILE A 73 1.20 4.92 -0.53
N ILE A 74 1.50 6.09 -1.10
CA ILE A 74 0.78 7.34 -0.79
C ILE A 74 -0.70 7.21 -1.17
N ALA A 75 -0.99 6.70 -2.36
CA ALA A 75 -2.36 6.47 -2.81
C ALA A 75 -3.11 5.50 -1.88
N LEU A 76 -2.45 4.44 -1.42
CA LEU A 76 -3.03 3.41 -0.55
C LEU A 76 -3.33 3.95 0.86
N ILE A 77 -2.46 4.80 1.40
CA ILE A 77 -2.70 5.51 2.67
C ILE A 77 -3.87 6.48 2.54
N LEU A 78 -3.94 7.23 1.43
CA LEU A 78 -5.02 8.18 1.16
C LEU A 78 -6.34 7.50 0.75
N GLY A 79 -6.30 6.20 0.45
CA GLY A 79 -7.46 5.46 -0.07
C GLY A 79 -7.87 5.89 -1.48
N LEU A 80 -6.95 6.44 -2.27
CA LEU A 80 -7.19 6.79 -3.66
C LEU A 80 -7.29 5.50 -4.47
N PHE A 81 -8.30 5.41 -5.34
CA PHE A 81 -8.59 4.24 -6.19
C PHE A 81 -9.01 2.96 -5.45
N THR A 82 -9.48 3.06 -4.18
CA THR A 82 -9.97 1.93 -3.35
C THR A 82 -11.32 2.25 -2.70
#